data_AF-A0A060UTP1-F1
#
_entry.id   AF-A0A060UTP1-F1
#
_cell.length_a   1.000
_cell.length_b   1.000
_cell.length_c   1.000
_cell.angle_alpha   90.00
_cell.angle_beta   90.00
_cell.angle_gamma   90.00
#
_symmetry.space_group_name_H-M   'P 1'
#
loop_
_entity.id
_entity.type
_entity.pdbx_description
1 polymer ?
#
loop_
_entity_poly.entity_id
_entity_poly.type
_entity_poly.pdbx_seq_one_letter_code
_entity_poly.pdbx_strand_id
1 'polypeptide(L)'
;MHATGITLSQNQYTYVNQIIERKGLQSRVQMLLQDYRDIDESQPYDKVASVGMCEHVGRPNLPIYFAKIYRLLKPGGLVLNHGITAGGVG
;
A
#
# COMPACT_ATOMS: atom_id res chain seq x y z
N MET A 1 -2.91 5.29 16.75
CA MET A 1 -2.98 4.90 15.32
C MET A 1 -1.57 4.66 14.84
N HIS A 2 -1.30 3.49 14.24
CA HIS A 2 -0.04 3.16 13.60
C HIS A 2 -0.24 3.08 12.08
N ALA A 3 0.76 3.47 11.29
CA ALA A 3 0.71 3.44 9.84
C ALA A 3 2.01 2.90 9.25
N THR A 4 1.89 2.13 8.17
CA THR A 4 3.02 1.63 7.38
C THR A 4 2.84 2.13 5.95
N GLY A 5 3.87 2.76 5.40
CA GLY A 5 3.99 3.04 3.96
C GLY A 5 5.03 2.12 3.34
N ILE A 6 4.86 1.81 2.05
CA ILE A 6 5.83 1.04 1.28
C ILE A 6 6.21 1.79 -0.01
N THR A 7 7.43 1.59 -0.48
CA THR A 7 7.90 2.08 -1.77
C THR A 7 9.01 1.18 -2.29
N LEU A 8 9.20 1.14 -3.61
CA LEU A 8 10.40 0.57 -4.23
C LEU A 8 11.48 1.64 -4.50
N SER A 9 11.18 2.92 -4.28
CA SER A 9 12.10 4.02 -4.54
C SER A 9 12.90 4.39 -3.31
N GLN A 10 14.22 4.19 -3.36
CA GLN A 10 15.14 4.61 -2.31
C GLN A 10 15.03 6.12 -2.02
N ASN A 11 14.86 6.94 -3.07
CA ASN A 11 14.74 8.40 -2.91
C ASN A 11 13.47 8.78 -2.13
N GLN A 12 12.34 8.15 -2.43
CA GLN A 12 11.09 8.38 -1.69
C GLN A 12 11.21 7.89 -0.24
N TYR A 13 11.80 6.71 -0.04
CA TYR A 13 12.03 6.16 1.30
C TYR A 13 12.84 7.13 2.18
N THR A 14 13.97 7.62 1.67
CA THR A 14 14.83 8.55 2.40
C THR A 14 14.11 9.87 2.69
N TYR A 15 13.44 10.44 1.70
CA TYR A 15 12.71 11.71 1.84
C TYR A 15 11.58 11.62 2.87
N VAL A 16 10.78 10.54 2.82
CA VAL A 16 9.65 10.35 3.74
C VAL A 16 10.13 10.12 5.17
N ASN A 17 11.21 9.35 5.38
CA ASN A 17 11.78 9.16 6.71
C ASN A 17 12.24 10.48 7.33
N GLN A 18 12.89 11.37 6.57
CA GLN A 18 13.23 12.71 7.03
C GLN A 18 12.01 13.55 7.42
N ILE A 19 10.85 13.36 6.78
CA ILE A 19 9.60 14.03 7.17
C ILE A 19 9.05 13.42 8.47
N ILE A 20 9.08 12.09 8.60
CA ILE A 20 8.64 11.38 9.80
C ILE A 20 9.44 11.85 11.02
N GLU A 21 10.76 11.95 10.90
CA GLU A 21 11.65 12.44 11.95
C GLU A 21 11.38 13.91 12.28
N ARG A 22 11.33 14.79 11.28
CA ARG A 22 11.04 16.23 11.50
C ARG A 22 9.70 16.48 12.18
N LYS A 23 8.73 15.58 12.01
CA LYS A 23 7.41 15.65 12.66
C LYS A 23 7.31 14.85 13.96
N GLY A 24 8.38 14.17 14.39
CA GLY A 24 8.39 13.34 15.60
C GLY A 24 7.41 12.16 15.55
N LEU A 25 7.20 11.58 14.37
CA LEU A 25 6.18 10.53 14.15
C LEU A 25 6.73 9.10 14.19
N GLN A 26 8.00 8.91 14.54
CA GLN A 26 8.70 7.62 14.46
C GLN A 26 8.03 6.50 15.29
N SER A 27 7.32 6.84 16.37
CA SER A 27 6.59 5.86 17.20
C SER A 27 5.26 5.41 16.60
N ARG A 28 4.78 6.04 15.52
CA ARG A 28 3.46 5.81 14.92
C ARG A 28 3.48 5.55 13.43
N VAL A 29 4.52 5.97 12.71
CA VAL A 29 4.59 5.85 11.25
C VAL A 29 5.94 5.26 10.87
N GLN A 30 5.90 4.23 10.03
CA GLN A 30 7.09 3.65 9.42
C GLN A 30 6.96 3.64 7.90
N MET A 31 8.08 3.83 7.22
CA MET A 31 8.21 3.64 5.77
C MET A 31 9.10 2.43 5.53
N LEU A 32 8.72 1.53 4.64
CA LEU A 32 9.50 0.36 4.25
C LEU A 32 9.92 0.48 2.79
N LEU A 33 11.15 0.10 2.49
CA LEU A 33 11.62 -0.08 1.11
C LEU A 33 11.32 -1.53 0.70
N GLN A 34 10.08 -1.77 0.26
CA GLN A 34 9.54 -3.12 0.11
C GLN A 34 8.48 -3.18 -1.00
N ASP A 35 8.40 -4.31 -1.68
CA ASP A 35 7.31 -4.61 -2.61
C ASP A 35 6.03 -4.99 -1.85
N TYR A 36 4.86 -4.58 -2.36
CA TYR A 36 3.58 -4.91 -1.73
C TYR A 36 3.34 -6.43 -1.64
N ARG A 37 3.92 -7.20 -2.56
CA ARG A 37 3.79 -8.67 -2.60
C ARG A 37 4.44 -9.34 -1.39
N ASP A 38 5.46 -8.70 -0.83
CA ASP A 38 6.25 -9.23 0.28
C ASP A 38 5.73 -8.81 1.66
N ILE A 39 4.68 -7.97 1.73
CA ILE A 39 4.11 -7.56 3.02
C ILE A 39 3.59 -8.80 3.76
N ASP A 40 3.93 -8.92 5.04
CA ASP A 40 3.49 -10.01 5.90
C ASP A 40 1.96 -10.02 6.07
N GLU A 41 1.33 -11.12 5.67
CA GLU A 41 -0.13 -11.32 5.78
C GLU A 41 -0.56 -11.77 7.18
N SER A 42 0.39 -12.16 8.06
CA SER A 42 0.09 -12.55 9.44
C SER A 42 -0.27 -11.38 10.35
N GLN A 43 0.02 -10.15 9.90
CA GLN A 43 -0.24 -8.90 10.61
C GLN A 43 -1.22 -8.01 9.81
N PRO A 44 -2.52 -8.35 9.77
CA PRO A 44 -3.49 -7.65 8.95
C PRO A 44 -3.80 -6.23 9.47
N TYR A 45 -4.14 -5.35 8.54
CA TYR A 45 -4.47 -3.95 8.76
C TYR A 45 -5.97 -3.73 8.92
N ASP A 46 -6.35 -2.70 9.68
CA ASP A 46 -7.74 -2.24 9.77
C ASP A 46 -8.18 -1.53 8.48
N LYS A 47 -7.24 -0.87 7.79
CA LYS A 47 -7.49 -0.10 6.57
C LYS A 47 -6.30 -0.17 5.62
N VAL A 48 -6.55 -0.31 4.33
CA VAL A 48 -5.55 -0.23 3.27
C VAL A 48 -5.94 0.87 2.27
N ALA A 49 -4.98 1.72 1.92
CA ALA A 49 -5.12 2.68 0.83
C ALA A 49 -4.07 2.36 -0.25
N SER A 50 -4.50 2.23 -1.50
CA SER A 50 -3.62 2.06 -2.65
C SER A 50 -4.01 3.04 -3.74
N VAL A 51 -3.04 3.84 -4.21
CA VAL A 51 -3.28 4.96 -5.13
C VAL A 51 -2.33 4.85 -6.31
N GLY A 52 -2.89 4.75 -7.52
CA GLY A 52 -2.11 4.73 -8.77
C GLY A 52 -1.28 3.47 -8.99
N MET A 53 -1.56 2.39 -8.24
CA MET A 53 -0.82 1.13 -8.35
C MET A 53 -1.39 0.20 -9.41
N CYS A 54 -2.72 0.15 -9.59
CA CYS A 54 -3.36 -0.87 -10.42
C CYS A 54 -2.97 -0.77 -11.91
N GLU A 55 -2.67 0.44 -12.39
CA GLU A 55 -2.20 0.73 -13.74
C GLU A 55 -0.82 0.13 -14.00
N HIS A 56 0.03 0.10 -12.97
CA HIS A 56 1.41 -0.39 -13.03
C HIS A 56 1.52 -1.89 -12.75
N VAL A 57 0.53 -2.48 -12.07
CA VAL A 57 0.44 -3.93 -11.81
C VAL A 57 0.20 -4.71 -13.10
N GLY A 58 -0.55 -4.12 -14.04
CA GLY A 58 -0.95 -4.74 -15.30
C GLY A 58 -2.16 -5.67 -15.16
N ARG A 59 -3.01 -5.71 -16.19
CA ARG A 59 -4.30 -6.43 -16.19
C ARG A 59 -4.22 -7.90 -15.72
N PRO A 60 -3.24 -8.72 -16.18
CA PRO A 60 -3.17 -10.13 -15.77
C PRO A 60 -2.94 -10.33 -14.26
N ASN A 61 -2.29 -9.36 -13.60
CA ASN A 61 -1.93 -9.46 -12.19
C ASN A 61 -2.97 -8.81 -11.27
N LEU A 62 -4.01 -8.17 -11.80
CA LEU A 62 -5.05 -7.53 -10.99
C LEU A 62 -5.71 -8.49 -9.98
N PRO A 63 -6.08 -9.75 -10.34
CA PRO A 63 -6.62 -10.68 -9.37
C PRO A 63 -5.66 -10.97 -8.21
N ILE A 64 -4.36 -11.12 -8.50
CA ILE A 64 -3.33 -11.37 -7.49
C ILE A 64 -3.17 -10.15 -6.57
N TYR A 65 -3.15 -8.96 -7.17
CA TYR A 65 -3.05 -7.70 -6.45
C TYR A 65 -4.21 -7.47 -5.47
N PHE A 66 -5.46 -7.64 -5.93
CA PHE A 66 -6.62 -7.52 -5.06
C PHE A 66 -6.70 -8.64 -4.02
N ALA A 67 -6.30 -9.87 -4.37
CA ALA A 67 -6.22 -10.96 -3.41
C ALA A 67 -5.20 -10.67 -2.30
N LYS A 68 -4.04 -10.07 -2.64
CA LYS A 68 -3.04 -9.65 -1.67
C LYS A 68 -3.62 -8.59 -0.72
N ILE A 69 -4.27 -7.55 -1.24
CA ILE A 69 -4.90 -6.51 -0.41
C ILE A 69 -5.96 -7.11 0.51
N TYR A 70 -6.78 -8.04 0.01
CA TYR A 70 -7.80 -8.71 0.80
C TYR A 70 -7.20 -9.48 1.99
N ARG A 71 -6.12 -10.23 1.79
CA ARG A 71 -5.44 -10.97 2.87
C ARG A 71 -4.74 -10.05 3.87
N LEU A 72 -4.35 -8.86 3.44
CA LEU A 72 -3.78 -7.83 4.32
C LEU A 72 -4.85 -7.11 5.17
N LEU A 73 -6.14 -7.40 5.02
CA LEU A 73 -7.21 -6.78 5.80
C LEU A 73 -7.71 -7.70 6.90
N LYS A 74 -7.99 -7.13 8.06
CA LYS A 74 -8.78 -7.80 9.10
C LYS A 74 -10.21 -8.05 8.60
N PRO A 75 -10.92 -9.05 9.14
CA PRO A 75 -12.36 -9.18 8.89
C PRO A 75 -13.11 -7.86 9.16
N GLY A 76 -13.85 -7.37 8.18
CA GLY A 76 -14.54 -6.06 8.25
C GLY A 76 -13.66 -4.83 7.98
N GLY A 77 -12.38 -5.01 7.65
CA GLY A 77 -11.47 -3.94 7.27
C GLY A 77 -11.87 -3.25 5.96
N LEU A 78 -11.37 -2.03 5.75
CA LEU A 78 -11.73 -1.20 4.61
C LEU A 78 -10.56 -1.02 3.63
N VAL A 79 -10.86 -1.10 2.34
CA VAL A 79 -9.93 -0.73 1.27
C VAL A 79 -10.42 0.51 0.55
N LEU A 80 -9.48 1.43 0.28
CA LEU A 80 -9.63 2.44 -0.75
C LEU A 80 -8.60 2.13 -1.85
N ASN A 81 -9.08 1.65 -2.99
CA ASN A 81 -8.28 1.48 -4.19
C ASN A 81 -8.62 2.59 -5.17
N HIS A 82 -7.65 3.43 -5.48
CA HIS A 82 -7.77 4.50 -6.46
C HIS A 82 -6.88 4.20 -7.66
N GLY A 83 -7.48 4.16 -8.85
CA GLY A 83 -6.74 4.04 -10.08
C GLY A 83 -7.55 4.42 -11.30
N ILE A 84 -6.84 4.65 -12.40
CA ILE A 84 -7.39 5.00 -13.69
C ILE A 84 -7.94 3.73 -14.34
N THR A 85 -9.22 3.76 -14.69
CA THR A 85 -9.89 2.68 -15.42
C THR A 85 -10.43 3.20 -16.74
N ALA A 86 -10.36 2.40 -17.80
CA ALA A 86 -11.11 2.66 -19.03
C ALA A 86 -12.53 2.10 -18.85
N GLY A 87 -13.56 2.89 -19.17
CA GLY A 87 -14.92 2.37 -19.31
C GLY A 87 -14.95 1.43 -20.52
N GLY A 88 -15.09 0.13 -20.29
CA GLY A 88 -15.29 -0.83 -21.37
C GLY A 88 -16.66 -0.58 -22.02
N VAL A 89 -16.67 -0.24 -23.32
CA VAL A 89 -17.81 -0.50 -24.20
C VAL A 89 -17.55 -1.83 -24.88
N GLY A 90 -18.15 -2.90 -24.36
CA GLY A 90 -18.13 -4.23 -24.97
C GLY A 90 -16.97 -5.11 -24.55
#